data_AF-A0A7S2H2X0-F1
#
_entry.id   AF-A0A7S2H2X0-F1
#
_cell.length_a   1.000
_cell.length_b   1.000
_cell.length_c   1.000
_cell.angle_alpha   90.00
_cell.angle_beta   90.00
_cell.angle_gamma   90.00
#
_symmetry.space_group_name_H-M   'P 1'
#
loop_
_entity.id
_entity.type
_entity.pdbx_description
1 polymer ?
#
loop_
_entity_poly.entity_id
_entity_poly.type
_entity_poly.pdbx_seq_one_letter_code
_entity_poly.pdbx_strand_id
1 'polypeptide(L)'
;GGCSSEGGHCYENTYEAYRICLGPEATTLNKKPYETLLSHLENRGPLSTHVKIDTEGTEWAVLETLLDSQYDQDKIRTLEMEVHFSFRPEAQTEELRNLPERKRIERGVRVMERLL
;
A
#
# COMPACT_ATOMS: atom_id res chain seq x y z
N GLY A 1 1.29 15.08 -18.44
CA GLY A 1 0.97 16.13 -19.42
C GLY A 1 1.95 17.25 -19.19
N GLY A 2 2.62 17.73 -20.23
CA GLY A 2 3.57 18.83 -20.10
C GLY A 2 2.86 20.18 -20.24
N CYS A 3 3.23 21.14 -19.41
CA CYS A 3 2.74 22.51 -19.56
C CYS A 3 3.15 23.11 -20.91
N SER A 4 2.21 23.81 -21.55
CA SER A 4 2.48 24.53 -22.80
C SER A 4 3.52 25.61 -22.57
N SER A 5 4.44 25.77 -23.52
CA SER A 5 5.59 26.69 -23.51
C SER A 5 5.25 28.18 -23.44
N GLU A 6 3.98 28.56 -23.36
CA GLU A 6 3.54 29.96 -23.30
C GLU A 6 3.23 30.39 -21.87
N GLY A 7 4.28 30.70 -21.10
CA GLY A 7 4.24 31.67 -20.01
C GLY A 7 3.38 31.38 -18.77
N GLY A 8 2.71 30.23 -18.69
CA GLY A 8 2.00 29.81 -17.48
C GLY A 8 2.97 29.43 -16.38
N HIS A 9 2.84 30.02 -15.19
CA HIS A 9 3.56 29.61 -13.98
C HIS A 9 3.07 28.23 -13.52
N CYS A 10 3.51 27.17 -14.20
CA CYS A 10 3.29 25.81 -13.77
C CYS A 10 4.30 25.44 -12.68
N TYR A 11 3.80 25.05 -11.51
CA TYR A 11 4.59 24.35 -10.53
C TYR A 11 4.54 22.86 -10.86
N GLU A 12 5.49 22.40 -11.67
CA GLU A 12 5.70 20.96 -11.89
C GLU A 12 6.58 20.44 -10.76
N ASN A 13 6.06 19.47 -10.00
CA ASN A 13 6.87 18.73 -9.03
C ASN A 13 7.07 17.32 -9.58
N THR A 14 8.33 16.90 -9.72
CA THR A 14 8.66 15.58 -10.24
C THR A 14 8.31 14.51 -9.22
N TYR A 15 7.37 13.62 -9.55
CA TYR A 15 7.10 12.43 -8.77
C TYR A 15 8.05 11.31 -9.20
N GLU A 16 8.70 10.68 -8.22
CA GLU A 16 9.43 9.44 -8.42
C GLU A 16 8.47 8.27 -8.21
N ALA A 17 8.32 7.43 -9.23
CA ALA A 17 7.46 6.26 -9.17
C ALA A 17 8.26 5.03 -8.75
N TYR A 18 7.90 4.43 -7.60
CA TYR A 18 8.45 3.18 -7.12
C TYR A 18 7.44 2.06 -7.33
N ARG A 19 7.85 0.99 -8.02
CA ARG A 19 7.05 -0.21 -8.26
C ARG A 19 7.74 -1.40 -7.59
N ILE A 20 7.19 -1.82 -6.47
CA ILE A 20 7.76 -2.82 -5.58
C ILE A 20 6.68 -3.82 -5.17
N CYS A 21 7.08 -5.02 -4.75
CA CYS A 21 6.17 -5.91 -4.04
C CYS A 21 6.15 -5.52 -2.55
N LEU A 22 4.97 -5.35 -1.97
CA LEU A 22 4.81 -4.94 -0.58
C LEU A 22 4.56 -6.14 0.32
N GLY A 23 5.36 -6.25 1.37
CA GLY A 23 5.21 -7.24 2.43
C GLY A 23 5.10 -6.58 3.80
N PRO A 24 4.48 -7.24 4.79
CA PRO A 24 4.51 -6.75 6.17
C PRO A 24 5.94 -6.70 6.73
N GLU A 25 6.84 -7.52 6.17
CA GLU A 25 8.25 -7.58 6.47
C GLU A 25 9.06 -7.65 5.16
N ALA A 26 10.31 -7.18 5.20
CA ALA A 26 11.22 -7.32 4.06
C ALA A 26 11.66 -8.78 3.92
N THR A 27 11.38 -9.39 2.76
CA THR A 27 11.67 -10.81 2.53
C THR A 27 11.80 -11.12 1.05
N THR A 28 12.17 -12.36 0.71
CA THR A 28 12.14 -12.85 -0.68
C THR A 28 11.20 -14.04 -0.77
N LEU A 29 10.10 -13.89 -1.51
CA LEU A 29 9.13 -14.95 -1.77
C LEU A 29 9.13 -15.26 -3.26
N ASN A 30 9.29 -16.54 -3.62
CA ASN A 30 9.30 -16.99 -5.02
C ASN A 30 10.28 -16.20 -5.91
N LYS A 31 11.48 -15.90 -5.39
CA LYS A 31 12.53 -15.09 -6.05
C LYS A 31 12.16 -13.63 -6.32
N LYS A 32 11.04 -13.13 -5.79
CA LYS A 32 10.67 -11.72 -5.84
C LYS A 32 11.02 -11.06 -4.49
N PRO A 33 11.72 -9.91 -4.49
CA PRO A 33 11.96 -9.15 -3.28
C PRO A 33 10.66 -8.45 -2.85
N TYR A 34 10.39 -8.47 -1.56
CA TYR A 34 9.33 -7.74 -0.90
C TYR A 34 9.97 -6.73 0.05
N GLU A 35 9.46 -5.51 0.03
CA GLU A 35 9.88 -4.42 0.90
C GLU A 35 8.69 -3.95 1.75
N THR A 36 8.95 -3.24 2.85
CA THR A 36 7.87 -2.73 3.70
C THR A 36 7.45 -1.35 3.23
N LEU A 37 6.17 -1.01 3.35
CA LEU A 37 5.72 0.35 3.04
C LEU A 37 6.44 1.38 3.92
N LEU A 38 6.70 1.04 5.19
CA LEU A 38 7.32 1.91 6.18
C LEU A 38 8.74 2.31 5.77
N SER A 39 9.55 1.41 5.17
CA SER A 39 10.89 1.78 4.70
C SER A 39 10.85 2.82 3.58
N HIS A 40 9.80 2.83 2.75
CA HIS A 40 9.63 3.84 1.69
C HIS A 40 9.02 5.15 2.18
N LEU A 41 8.36 5.12 3.34
CA LEU A 41 7.87 6.30 4.05
C LEU A 41 8.92 6.88 5.00
N GLU A 42 10.06 6.21 5.19
CA GLU A 42 11.16 6.73 5.98
C GLU A 42 11.67 8.05 5.37
N ASN A 43 11.92 9.05 6.21
CA ASN A 43 12.37 10.39 5.81
C ASN A 43 11.42 11.17 4.88
N ARG A 44 10.19 10.69 4.65
CA ARG A 44 9.15 11.45 3.95
C ARG A 44 8.51 12.46 4.90
N GLY A 45 8.24 13.67 4.38
CA GLY A 45 7.54 14.71 5.11
C GLY A 45 6.02 14.47 5.18
N PRO A 46 5.29 15.22 6.01
CA PRO A 46 3.83 15.17 6.06
C PRO A 46 3.20 15.42 4.68
N LEU A 47 2.16 14.66 4.34
CA LEU A 47 1.39 14.77 3.09
C LEU A 47 2.25 14.89 1.82
N SER A 48 3.37 14.17 1.77
CA SER A 48 4.33 14.24 0.66
C SER A 48 4.33 13.01 -0.24
N THR A 49 3.63 11.93 0.16
CA THR A 49 3.62 10.66 -0.57
C THR A 49 2.23 10.37 -1.15
N HIS A 50 2.20 9.94 -2.41
CA HIS A 50 1.02 9.32 -3.02
C HIS A 50 1.25 7.82 -3.05
N VAL A 51 0.32 7.07 -2.46
CA VAL A 51 0.43 5.62 -2.34
C VAL A 51 -0.70 5.01 -3.16
N LYS A 52 -0.36 4.10 -4.08
CA LYS A 52 -1.32 3.23 -4.75
C LYS A 52 -1.06 1.79 -4.32
N ILE A 53 -2.07 1.11 -3.80
CA ILE A 53 -1.97 -0.28 -3.33
C ILE A 53 -3.11 -1.11 -3.92
N ASP A 54 -2.75 -2.18 -4.60
CA ASP A 54 -3.69 -3.21 -5.04
C ASP A 54 -3.78 -4.27 -3.93
N THR A 55 -4.83 -4.19 -3.13
CA THR A 55 -4.99 -4.96 -1.88
C THR A 55 -5.66 -6.30 -2.17
N GLU A 56 -4.83 -7.30 -2.43
CA GLU A 56 -5.29 -8.63 -2.83
C GLU A 56 -4.71 -9.77 -1.99
N GLY A 57 -3.67 -9.51 -1.19
CA GLY A 57 -2.89 -10.52 -0.49
C GLY A 57 -2.18 -10.09 0.78
N THR A 58 -0.85 -10.04 0.71
CA THR A 58 0.02 -9.60 1.80
C THR A 58 -0.19 -8.14 2.14
N GLU A 59 -0.72 -7.37 1.18
CA GLU A 59 -1.08 -5.96 1.31
C GLU A 59 -2.12 -5.72 2.41
N TRP A 60 -2.98 -6.69 2.70
CA TRP A 60 -3.90 -6.60 3.84
C TRP A 60 -3.16 -6.46 5.18
N ALA A 61 -2.05 -7.18 5.35
CA ALA A 61 -1.22 -7.06 6.55
C ALA A 61 -0.39 -5.75 6.53
N VAL A 62 0.09 -5.33 5.36
CA VAL A 62 0.77 -4.04 5.19
C VAL A 62 -0.14 -2.88 5.60
N LEU A 63 -1.41 -2.94 5.21
CA LEU A 63 -2.41 -1.95 5.55
C LEU A 63 -2.71 -1.92 7.04
N GLU A 64 -2.80 -3.10 7.70
CA GLU A 64 -2.90 -3.17 9.16
C GLU A 64 -1.71 -2.48 9.85
N THR A 65 -0.48 -2.75 9.40
CA THR A 65 0.72 -2.09 9.95
C THR A 65 0.71 -0.58 9.74
N LEU A 66 0.28 -0.10 8.56
CA LEU A 66 0.13 1.33 8.30
C LEU A 66 -0.92 1.95 9.24
N LEU A 67 -2.06 1.29 9.41
CA LEU A 67 -3.17 1.75 10.25
C LEU A 67 -2.82 1.77 11.75
N ASP A 68 -1.80 1.03 12.16
CA ASP A 68 -1.28 1.05 13.54
C ASP A 68 -0.30 2.22 13.79
N SER A 69 0.13 2.95 12.74
CA SER A 69 1.09 4.06 12.85
C SER A 69 0.50 5.37 12.31
N GLN A 70 0.00 6.23 13.20
CA GLN A 70 -0.45 7.58 12.81
C GLN A 70 0.69 8.40 12.18
N TYR A 71 1.92 8.23 12.70
CA TYR A 71 3.10 8.92 12.19
C TYR A 71 3.37 8.63 10.71
N ASP A 72 3.17 7.38 10.27
CA ASP A 72 3.36 7.02 8.86
C ASP A 72 2.15 7.42 8.00
N GLN A 73 0.94 7.35 8.54
CA GLN A 73 -0.27 7.85 7.88
C GLN A 73 -0.17 9.33 7.55
N ASP A 74 0.37 10.16 8.45
CA ASP A 74 0.50 11.61 8.27
C ASP A 74 1.40 12.00 7.09
N LYS A 75 2.25 11.07 6.59
CA LYS A 75 3.13 11.28 5.43
C LYS A 75 2.40 11.05 4.10
N ILE A 76 1.28 10.32 4.12
CA ILE A 76 0.50 9.97 2.95
C ILE A 76 -0.50 11.08 2.66
N ARG A 77 -0.35 11.73 1.50
CA ARG A 77 -1.30 12.72 1.00
C ARG A 77 -2.55 12.08 0.43
N THR A 78 -2.36 10.95 -0.27
CA THR A 78 -3.42 10.27 -0.99
C THR A 78 -3.10 8.78 -0.99
N LEU A 79 -4.09 8.00 -0.55
CA LEU A 79 -4.09 6.56 -0.61
C LEU A 79 -5.13 6.13 -1.65
N GLU A 80 -4.66 5.69 -2.82
CA GLU A 80 -5.48 5.07 -3.86
C GLU A 80 -5.43 3.56 -3.68
N MET A 81 -6.60 2.92 -3.67
CA MET A 81 -6.68 1.48 -3.42
C MET A 81 -7.56 0.78 -4.44
N GLU A 82 -7.08 -0.35 -4.93
CA GLU A 82 -7.91 -1.39 -5.53
C GLU A 82 -8.05 -2.52 -4.50
N VAL A 83 -9.25 -3.07 -4.31
CA VAL A 83 -9.50 -4.04 -3.22
C VAL A 83 -10.14 -5.30 -3.76
N HIS A 84 -9.49 -6.44 -3.53
CA HIS A 84 -9.95 -7.76 -3.96
C HIS A 84 -10.17 -8.68 -2.76
N PHE A 85 -11.44 -8.90 -2.38
CA PHE A 85 -11.79 -9.76 -1.25
C PHE A 85 -11.69 -11.26 -1.55
N SER A 86 -11.96 -11.66 -2.79
CA SER A 86 -12.03 -13.06 -3.22
C SER A 86 -10.72 -13.59 -3.80
N PHE A 87 -9.74 -12.72 -4.06
CA PHE A 87 -8.47 -13.13 -4.66
C PHE A 87 -7.62 -13.95 -3.67
N ARG A 88 -6.83 -14.89 -4.22
CA ARG A 88 -5.95 -15.78 -3.45
C ARG A 88 -4.55 -15.71 -4.07
N PRO A 89 -3.69 -14.81 -3.59
CA PRO A 89 -2.35 -14.69 -4.13
C PRO A 89 -1.47 -15.83 -3.65
N GLU A 90 -0.51 -16.20 -4.50
CA GLU A 90 0.47 -17.24 -4.21
C GLU A 90 1.39 -16.88 -3.02
N ALA A 91 1.62 -15.58 -2.80
CA ALA A 91 2.49 -15.08 -1.73
C ALA A 91 1.82 -15.02 -0.35
N GLN A 92 0.55 -15.41 -0.23
CA GLN A 92 -0.18 -15.41 1.03
C GLN A 92 0.36 -16.51 1.97
N THR A 93 0.44 -16.25 3.28
CA THR A 93 0.89 -17.26 4.26
C THR A 93 -0.07 -18.45 4.27
N GLU A 94 0.45 -19.64 4.64
CA GLU A 94 -0.35 -20.87 4.69
C GLU A 94 -1.52 -20.75 5.68
N GLU A 95 -1.31 -20.08 6.80
CA GLU A 95 -2.36 -19.75 7.78
C GLU A 95 -3.50 -18.96 7.14
N LEU A 96 -3.20 -17.88 6.42
CA LEU A 96 -4.21 -17.05 5.76
C LEU A 96 -4.91 -17.75 4.60
N ARG A 97 -4.20 -18.65 3.89
CA ARG A 97 -4.81 -19.48 2.83
C ARG A 97 -5.83 -20.48 3.37
N ASN A 98 -5.56 -21.03 4.56
CA ASN A 98 -6.39 -22.05 5.20
C ASN A 98 -7.57 -21.47 5.98
N LEU A 99 -7.63 -20.14 6.17
CA LEU A 99 -8.79 -19.50 6.78
C LEU A 99 -10.06 -19.72 5.95
N PRO A 100 -11.21 -20.00 6.59
CA PRO A 100 -12.50 -19.99 5.91
C PRO A 100 -12.75 -18.65 5.20
N GLU A 101 -13.31 -18.70 4.00
CA GLU A 101 -13.53 -17.52 3.15
C GLU A 101 -14.26 -16.39 3.89
N ARG A 102 -15.33 -16.72 4.61
CA ARG A 102 -16.07 -15.75 5.44
C ARG A 102 -15.16 -15.04 6.44
N LYS A 103 -14.25 -15.74 7.10
CA LYS A 103 -13.33 -15.16 8.09
C LYS A 103 -12.30 -14.24 7.45
N ARG A 104 -11.84 -14.57 6.24
CA ARG A 104 -10.96 -13.71 5.44
C ARG A 104 -11.66 -12.41 5.04
N ILE A 105 -12.89 -12.51 4.53
CA ILE A 105 -13.69 -11.34 4.15
C ILE A 105 -13.97 -10.47 5.39
N GLU A 106 -14.41 -11.08 6.51
CA GLU A 106 -14.61 -10.37 7.78
C GLU A 106 -13.34 -9.65 8.25
N ARG A 107 -12.15 -10.23 8.06
CA ARG A 107 -10.88 -9.56 8.35
C ARG A 107 -10.68 -8.36 7.42
N GLY A 108 -10.80 -8.54 6.11
CA GLY A 108 -10.63 -7.43 5.17
C GLY A 108 -11.60 -6.27 5.44
N VAL A 109 -12.86 -6.58 5.73
CA VAL A 109 -13.87 -5.56 6.08
C VAL A 109 -13.45 -4.78 7.33
N ARG A 110 -12.99 -5.47 8.39
CA ARG A 110 -12.49 -4.79 9.60
C ARG A 110 -11.32 -3.85 9.32
N VAL A 111 -10.43 -4.22 8.41
CA VAL A 111 -9.32 -3.34 8.00
C VAL A 111 -9.85 -2.11 7.27
N MET A 112 -10.82 -2.29 6.36
CA MET A 112 -11.44 -1.16 5.65
C MET A 112 -12.21 -0.23 6.57
N GLU A 113 -12.89 -0.76 7.59
CA GLU A 113 -13.62 0.06 8.58
C GLU A 113 -12.70 0.97 9.39
N ARG A 114 -11.42 0.58 9.58
CA ARG A 114 -10.42 1.40 10.27
C ARG A 114 -9.90 2.57 9.43
N LEU A 115 -10.19 2.61 8.13
CA LEU A 115 -9.83 3.72 7.25
C LEU A 115 -10.85 4.88 7.29
N LEU A 116 -11.99 4.70 7.99
CA LEU A 116 -13.10 5.64 8.11
C LEU A 116 -13.06 6.37 9.45
#